data_AF-A0A6P7TM42-F1
#
_entry.id   AF-A0A6P7TM42-F1
#
_cell.length_a   1.000
_cell.length_b   1.000
_cell.length_c   1.000
_cell.angle_alpha   90.00
_cell.angle_beta   90.00
_cell.angle_gamma   90.00
#
_symmetry.space_group_name_H-M   'P 1'
#
loop_
_entity.id
_entity.type
_entity.pdbx_description
1 polymer ?
#
loop_
_entity_poly.entity_id
_entity_poly.type
_entity_poly.pdbx_seq_one_letter_code
_entity_poly.pdbx_strand_id
1 'polypeptide(L)'
;MLGLLYELREVAIFLDLQQKADFHDKFQSEGFQLSLACLVDNFEALNAIDLKLQEKDIKILTNHDTIRIFMAKLDLWKCRIQLGNIASFSYLDSALIHGNLDSDLKQQIITHLTDLKTEFVRYFPDIDEKPKAWKFIRKQFQCEVTDVLDEVQEEFLELKFNSPAKEDFKELDLETF
;
A
#
# COMPACT_ATOMS: atom_id res chain seq x y z
N MET A 1 3.44 -10.76 13.49
CA MET A 1 4.75 -11.34 13.83
C MET A 1 5.76 -10.26 14.22
N LEU A 2 5.93 -9.18 13.44
CA LEU A 2 6.84 -8.07 13.80
C LEU A 2 6.31 -7.11 14.88
N GLY A 3 5.00 -6.80 14.92
CA GLY A 3 4.42 -6.07 16.06
C GLY A 3 4.58 -6.81 17.39
N LEU A 4 4.50 -8.15 17.36
CA LEU A 4 4.89 -8.97 18.50
C LEU A 4 6.39 -8.80 18.81
N LEU A 5 7.26 -8.97 17.80
CA LEU A 5 8.72 -8.81 17.97
C LEU A 5 9.14 -7.44 18.53
N TYR A 6 8.40 -6.38 18.22
CA TYR A 6 8.60 -5.03 18.77
C TYR A 6 8.25 -4.94 20.25
N GLU A 7 7.11 -5.52 20.64
CA GLU A 7 6.64 -5.57 22.04
C GLU A 7 7.47 -6.54 22.90
N LEU A 8 8.20 -7.46 22.28
CA LEU A 8 8.90 -8.52 22.99
C LEU A 8 10.22 -8.04 23.59
N ARG A 9 10.10 -7.63 24.87
CA ARG A 9 11.17 -7.61 25.88
C ARG A 9 12.02 -8.89 25.89
N GLU A 10 11.46 -9.99 25.39
CA GLU A 10 12.08 -11.32 25.32
C GLU A 10 13.29 -11.38 24.38
N VAL A 11 13.36 -10.53 23.34
CA VAL A 11 14.57 -10.44 22.49
C VAL A 11 15.73 -9.83 23.27
N ALA A 12 15.47 -8.78 24.05
CA ALA A 12 16.47 -8.19 24.93
C ALA A 12 16.91 -9.18 26.03
N ILE A 13 15.95 -9.84 26.68
CA ILE A 13 16.22 -10.89 27.68
C ILE A 13 17.03 -12.05 27.06
N PHE A 14 16.71 -12.47 25.85
CA PHE A 14 17.46 -13.50 25.14
C PHE A 14 18.90 -13.07 24.84
N LEU A 15 19.13 -11.83 24.40
CA LEU A 15 20.47 -11.31 24.15
C LEU A 15 21.32 -11.22 25.42
N ASP A 16 20.70 -10.84 26.54
CA ASP A 16 21.33 -10.86 27.87
C ASP A 16 21.68 -12.27 28.32
N LEU A 17 20.76 -13.22 28.17
CA LEU A 17 20.99 -14.64 28.52
C LEU A 17 22.10 -15.27 27.66
N GLN A 18 22.30 -14.80 26.43
CA GLN A 18 23.38 -15.23 25.54
C GLN A 18 24.72 -14.50 25.80
N GLN A 19 24.79 -13.65 26.83
CA GLN A 19 25.96 -12.81 27.16
C GLN A 19 26.45 -11.95 26.00
N LYS A 20 25.52 -11.52 25.13
CA LYS A 20 25.81 -10.71 23.95
C LYS A 20 25.55 -9.23 24.22
N ALA A 21 26.27 -8.68 25.22
CA ALA A 21 26.11 -7.30 25.69
C ALA A 21 26.17 -6.27 24.54
N ASP A 22 27.11 -6.41 23.60
CA ASP A 22 27.22 -5.51 22.43
C ASP A 22 25.97 -5.47 21.55
N PHE A 23 25.24 -6.59 21.46
CA PHE A 23 24.01 -6.68 20.68
C PHE A 23 22.80 -6.21 21.48
N HIS A 24 22.79 -6.46 22.79
CA HIS A 24 21.80 -5.91 23.70
C HIS A 24 21.84 -4.37 23.67
N ASP A 25 23.02 -3.78 23.82
CA ASP A 25 23.18 -2.32 23.85
C ASP A 25 22.80 -1.67 22.53
N LYS A 26 23.13 -2.32 21.39
CA LYS A 26 22.66 -1.88 20.07
C LYS A 26 21.15 -1.99 19.93
N PHE A 27 20.56 -3.09 20.41
CA PHE A 27 19.11 -3.29 20.38
C PHE A 27 18.39 -2.23 21.22
N GLN A 28 18.92 -1.85 22.38
CA GLN A 28 18.36 -0.81 23.24
C GLN A 28 18.67 0.62 22.80
N SER A 29 19.51 0.80 21.77
CA SER A 29 19.82 2.15 21.28
C SER A 29 18.57 2.82 20.71
N GLU A 30 18.41 4.12 20.99
CA GLU A 30 17.25 4.90 20.54
C GLU A 30 17.07 4.84 19.02
N GLY A 31 18.15 5.00 18.25
CA GLY A 31 18.10 4.93 16.79
C GLY A 31 17.62 3.57 16.26
N PHE A 32 18.02 2.47 16.92
CA PHE A 32 17.56 1.14 16.54
C PHE A 32 16.09 0.92 16.88
N GLN A 33 15.65 1.34 18.07
CA GLN A 33 14.26 1.23 18.50
C GLN A 33 13.32 2.03 17.59
N LEU A 34 13.70 3.27 17.21
CA LEU A 34 12.95 4.08 16.26
C LEU A 34 12.89 3.45 14.87
N SER A 35 14.01 2.87 14.40
CA SER A 35 14.05 2.17 13.11
C SER A 35 13.15 0.93 13.13
N LEU A 36 13.17 0.16 14.22
CA LEU A 36 12.32 -1.01 14.41
C LEU A 36 10.84 -0.61 14.48
N ALA A 37 10.50 0.45 15.20
CA ALA A 37 9.14 0.98 15.30
C ALA A 37 8.59 1.35 13.91
N CYS A 38 9.38 2.06 13.10
CA CYS A 38 9.00 2.39 11.73
C CYS A 38 8.81 1.14 10.86
N LEU A 39 9.69 0.15 11.01
CA LEU A 39 9.56 -1.12 10.29
C LEU A 39 8.25 -1.84 10.65
N VAL A 40 7.88 -1.83 11.92
CA VAL A 40 6.64 -2.45 12.42
C VAL A 40 5.42 -1.77 11.82
N ASP A 41 5.36 -0.43 11.85
CA ASP A 41 4.29 0.34 11.21
C ASP A 41 4.16 -0.01 9.71
N ASN A 42 5.28 -0.09 8.98
CA ASN A 42 5.28 -0.47 7.57
C ASN A 42 4.77 -1.91 7.35
N PHE A 43 5.16 -2.85 8.19
CA PHE A 43 4.70 -4.24 8.09
C PHE A 43 3.24 -4.42 8.46
N GLU A 44 2.72 -3.67 9.44
CA GLU A 44 1.29 -3.67 9.72
C GLU A 44 0.50 -3.11 8.55
N ALA A 45 0.98 -2.03 7.94
CA ALA A 45 0.40 -1.47 6.74
C ALA A 45 0.41 -2.47 5.56
N LEU A 46 1.50 -3.21 5.38
CA LEU A 46 1.63 -4.28 4.37
C LEU A 46 0.69 -5.45 4.66
N ASN A 47 0.60 -5.91 5.90
CA ASN A 47 -0.33 -6.97 6.27
C ASN A 47 -1.78 -6.52 6.06
N ALA A 48 -2.11 -5.27 6.35
CA ALA A 48 -3.45 -4.74 6.16
C ALA A 48 -3.85 -4.71 4.67
N ILE A 49 -2.93 -4.42 3.75
CA ILE A 49 -3.21 -4.56 2.32
C ILE A 49 -3.26 -6.03 1.91
N ASP A 50 -2.33 -6.88 2.36
CA ASP A 50 -2.32 -8.32 2.00
C ASP A 50 -3.64 -9.01 2.40
N LEU A 51 -4.13 -8.74 3.62
CA LEU A 51 -5.43 -9.24 4.08
C LEU A 51 -6.57 -8.75 3.17
N LYS A 52 -6.57 -7.46 2.82
CA LYS A 52 -7.51 -6.87 1.86
C LYS A 52 -7.34 -7.36 0.42
N LEU A 53 -6.28 -8.09 0.07
CA LEU A 53 -6.15 -8.71 -1.24
C LEU A 53 -6.57 -10.19 -1.20
N GLN A 54 -6.61 -10.78 0.00
CA GLN A 54 -6.93 -12.19 0.24
C GLN A 54 -8.38 -12.43 0.66
N GLU A 55 -9.20 -11.40 0.90
CA GLU A 55 -10.61 -11.61 1.21
C GLU A 55 -11.34 -12.28 0.03
N LYS A 56 -12.20 -13.24 0.34
CA LYS A 56 -12.75 -14.21 -0.62
C LYS A 56 -13.69 -13.62 -1.68
N ASP A 57 -14.17 -12.40 -1.48
CA ASP A 57 -15.14 -11.74 -2.35
C ASP A 57 -14.56 -10.53 -3.12
N ILE A 58 -13.23 -10.39 -3.12
CA ILE A 58 -12.59 -9.22 -3.72
C ILE A 58 -12.29 -9.43 -5.20
N LYS A 59 -12.83 -8.51 -5.99
CA LYS A 59 -12.75 -8.51 -7.45
C LYS A 59 -11.48 -7.84 -7.93
N ILE A 60 -11.11 -8.14 -9.17
CA ILE A 60 -9.92 -7.59 -9.83
C ILE A 60 -9.89 -6.04 -9.78
N LEU A 61 -11.04 -5.39 -9.98
CA LEU A 61 -11.18 -3.93 -9.88
C LEU A 61 -10.90 -3.41 -8.47
N THR A 62 -11.43 -4.07 -7.45
CA THR A 62 -11.26 -3.71 -6.05
C THR A 62 -9.81 -3.95 -5.59
N ASN A 63 -9.17 -5.02 -6.09
CA ASN A 63 -7.74 -5.27 -5.89
C ASN A 63 -6.87 -4.16 -6.51
N HIS A 64 -7.17 -3.79 -7.76
CA HIS A 64 -6.50 -2.70 -8.46
C HIS A 64 -6.60 -1.37 -7.69
N ASP A 65 -7.79 -1.01 -7.24
CA ASP A 65 -8.00 0.20 -6.45
C ASP A 65 -7.31 0.14 -5.08
N THR A 66 -7.34 -1.01 -4.42
CA THR A 66 -6.68 -1.21 -3.12
C THR A 66 -5.16 -0.98 -3.22
N ILE A 67 -4.53 -1.54 -4.25
CA ILE A 67 -3.08 -1.36 -4.49
C ILE A 67 -2.78 0.11 -4.83
N ARG A 68 -3.58 0.76 -5.68
CA ARG A 68 -3.41 2.20 -6.00
C ARG A 68 -3.55 3.08 -4.77
N ILE A 69 -4.54 2.82 -3.93
CA ILE A 69 -4.74 3.54 -2.66
C ILE A 69 -3.51 3.39 -1.77
N PHE A 70 -2.95 2.18 -1.67
CA PHE A 70 -1.75 1.94 -0.89
C PHE A 70 -0.53 2.68 -1.44
N MET A 71 -0.29 2.63 -2.75
CA MET A 71 0.79 3.39 -3.39
C MET A 71 0.64 4.90 -3.14
N ALA A 72 -0.58 5.45 -3.21
CA ALA A 72 -0.85 6.85 -2.89
C ALA A 72 -0.60 7.18 -1.41
N LYS A 73 -0.87 6.24 -0.50
CA LYS A 73 -0.52 6.38 0.92
C LYS A 73 1.00 6.46 1.11
N LEU A 74 1.78 5.65 0.41
CA LEU A 74 3.26 5.71 0.48
C LEU A 74 3.78 7.10 0.09
N ASP A 75 3.23 7.72 -0.96
CA ASP A 75 3.58 9.10 -1.35
C ASP A 75 3.20 10.11 -0.28
N LEU A 76 2.00 9.98 0.30
CA LEU A 76 1.53 10.85 1.37
C LEU A 76 2.43 10.73 2.62
N TRP A 77 2.80 9.51 3.01
CA TRP A 77 3.66 9.26 4.16
C TRP A 77 5.06 9.84 3.94
N LYS A 78 5.62 9.68 2.74
CA LYS A 78 6.87 10.33 2.36
C LYS A 78 6.81 11.85 2.54
N CYS A 79 5.74 12.49 2.05
CA CYS A 79 5.54 13.94 2.21
C CYS A 79 5.41 14.34 3.69
N ARG A 80 4.69 13.53 4.48
CA ARG A 80 4.53 13.76 5.93
C ARG A 80 5.87 13.68 6.67
N ILE A 81 6.69 12.67 6.40
CA ILE A 81 8.02 12.52 7.02
C ILE A 81 8.95 13.68 6.67
N GLN A 82 8.91 14.17 5.43
CA GLN A 82 9.66 15.37 5.03
C GLN A 82 9.28 16.60 5.87
N LEU A 83 8.00 16.75 6.20
CA LEU A 83 7.48 17.81 7.05
C LEU A 83 7.65 17.53 8.56
N GLY A 84 8.25 16.40 8.93
CA GLY A 84 8.38 15.97 10.33
C GLY A 84 7.08 15.46 10.95
N ASN A 85 6.05 15.20 10.15
CA ASN A 85 4.79 14.63 10.61
C ASN A 85 4.87 13.09 10.58
N ILE A 86 4.74 12.47 11.75
CA ILE A 86 4.79 11.01 11.93
C ILE A 86 3.43 10.38 12.23
N ALA A 87 2.32 11.11 12.09
CA ALA A 87 0.96 10.64 12.45
C ALA A 87 0.46 9.41 11.66
N SER A 88 1.25 8.92 10.69
CA SER A 88 0.95 7.69 9.94
C SER A 88 1.64 6.45 10.52
N PHE A 89 2.48 6.65 11.53
CA PHE A 89 3.38 5.67 12.12
C PHE A 89 3.14 5.64 13.63
N SER A 90 2.20 4.80 14.08
CA SER A 90 1.78 4.70 15.47
C SER A 90 2.87 4.20 16.42
N TYR A 91 3.66 3.21 15.99
CA TYR A 91 4.76 2.71 16.80
C TYR A 91 5.90 3.73 16.82
N LEU A 92 6.20 4.37 15.69
CA LEU A 92 7.22 5.41 15.64
C LEU A 92 6.86 6.62 16.52
N ASP A 93 5.59 7.04 16.52
CA ASP A 93 5.09 8.15 17.34
C ASP A 93 5.17 7.82 18.84
N SER A 94 4.85 6.59 19.23
CA SER A 94 4.98 6.16 20.63
C SER A 94 6.44 5.96 21.08
N ALA A 95 7.33 5.55 20.17
CA ALA A 95 8.76 5.37 20.41
C ALA A 95 9.52 6.70 20.52
N LEU A 96 9.02 7.76 19.88
CA LEU A 96 9.65 9.07 19.87
C LEU A 96 9.34 9.82 21.17
N ILE A 97 10.12 9.54 22.21
CA ILE A 97 9.90 10.10 23.55
C ILE A 97 10.22 11.60 23.56
N HIS A 98 11.33 12.04 22.96
CA HIS A 98 11.78 13.44 22.99
C HIS A 98 12.36 13.92 21.64
N GLY A 99 11.73 14.94 21.05
CA GLY A 99 12.32 15.72 19.95
C GLY A 99 11.77 15.39 18.56
N ASN A 100 12.51 15.84 17.55
CA ASN A 100 12.19 15.57 16.14
C ASN A 100 13.01 14.38 15.67
N LEU A 101 12.47 13.68 14.67
CA LEU A 101 13.21 12.63 13.97
C LEU A 101 14.54 13.18 13.42
N ASP A 102 15.64 12.46 13.67
CA ASP A 102 16.95 12.81 13.13
C ASP A 102 16.93 12.84 11.59
N SER A 103 17.78 13.69 11.00
CA SER A 103 17.82 13.87 9.55
C SER A 103 18.19 12.60 8.80
N ASP A 104 19.08 11.77 9.36
CA ASP A 104 19.49 10.51 8.74
C ASP A 104 18.34 9.51 8.77
N LEU A 105 17.67 9.36 9.92
CA LEU A 105 16.51 8.49 10.06
C LEU A 105 15.36 8.92 9.13
N LYS A 106 15.09 10.23 9.00
CA LYS A 106 14.11 10.74 8.02
C LYS A 106 14.44 10.29 6.61
N GLN A 107 15.70 10.44 6.21
CA GLN A 107 16.14 10.05 4.88
C GLN A 107 16.02 8.54 4.66
N GLN A 108 16.35 7.73 5.66
CA GLN A 108 16.19 6.28 5.61
C GLN A 108 14.73 5.86 5.40
N ILE A 109 13.79 6.46 6.16
CA ILE A 109 12.36 6.18 6.00
C ILE A 109 11.88 6.59 4.60
N ILE A 110 12.26 7.78 4.15
CA ILE A 110 11.90 8.28 2.81
C ILE A 110 12.40 7.36 1.71
N THR A 111 13.65 6.89 1.81
CA THR A 111 14.26 5.93 0.88
C THR A 111 13.47 4.63 0.90
N HIS A 112 13.21 4.07 2.09
CA HIS A 112 12.48 2.81 2.22
C HIS A 112 11.06 2.86 1.63
N LEU A 113 10.30 3.94 1.89
CA LEU A 113 8.98 4.15 1.29
C LEU A 113 9.05 4.27 -0.25
N THR A 114 10.12 4.90 -0.76
CA THR A 114 10.34 5.04 -2.21
C THR A 114 10.67 3.70 -2.84
N ASP A 115 11.54 2.91 -2.22
CA ASP A 115 11.91 1.57 -2.68
C ASP A 115 10.71 0.63 -2.64
N LEU A 116 9.93 0.66 -1.55
CA LEU A 116 8.71 -0.14 -1.43
C LEU A 116 7.71 0.19 -2.54
N LYS A 117 7.46 1.48 -2.81
CA LYS A 117 6.59 1.87 -3.93
C LYS A 117 7.13 1.38 -5.27
N THR A 118 8.44 1.46 -5.48
CA THR A 118 9.10 0.98 -6.70
C THR A 118 8.89 -0.52 -6.89
N GLU A 119 8.97 -1.28 -5.80
CA GLU A 119 8.67 -2.71 -5.78
C GLU A 119 7.21 -3.02 -6.11
N PHE A 120 6.26 -2.23 -5.62
CA PHE A 120 4.85 -2.35 -6.01
C PHE A 120 4.63 -2.09 -7.50
N VAL A 121 5.28 -1.07 -8.07
CA VAL A 121 5.21 -0.79 -9.52
C VAL A 121 5.80 -1.97 -10.32
N ARG A 122 6.94 -2.52 -9.87
CA ARG A 122 7.59 -3.66 -10.51
C ARG A 122 6.73 -4.92 -10.46
N TYR A 123 6.08 -5.18 -9.33
CA TYR A 123 5.26 -6.37 -9.12
C TYR A 123 3.89 -6.26 -9.81
N PHE A 124 3.34 -5.05 -9.93
CA PHE A 124 2.06 -4.75 -10.58
C PHE A 124 2.24 -3.78 -11.76
N PRO A 125 2.86 -4.20 -12.87
CA PRO A 125 3.16 -3.31 -14.00
C PRO A 125 1.89 -2.69 -14.62
N ASP A 126 0.79 -3.47 -14.65
CA ASP A 126 -0.51 -3.04 -15.19
C ASP A 126 -1.27 -2.03 -14.31
N ILE A 127 -0.74 -1.67 -13.13
CA ILE A 127 -1.42 -0.77 -12.19
C ILE A 127 -1.67 0.61 -12.82
N ASP A 128 -0.73 1.09 -13.64
CA ASP A 128 -0.77 2.39 -14.30
C ASP A 128 -0.74 2.30 -15.83
N GLU A 129 -0.40 1.15 -16.42
CA GLU A 129 -0.20 1.03 -17.88
C GLU A 129 -1.50 0.93 -18.71
N LYS A 130 -2.66 0.60 -18.12
CA LYS A 130 -3.90 0.36 -18.88
C LYS A 130 -5.11 1.22 -18.47
N PRO A 131 -5.00 2.56 -18.38
CA PRO A 131 -6.11 3.41 -17.94
C PRO A 131 -7.36 3.28 -18.82
N LYS A 132 -7.19 3.05 -20.13
CA LYS A 132 -8.31 2.84 -21.07
C LYS A 132 -9.04 1.51 -20.83
N ALA A 133 -8.30 0.42 -20.64
CA ALA A 133 -8.91 -0.89 -20.36
C ALA A 133 -9.63 -0.88 -18.99
N TRP A 134 -9.01 -0.30 -17.97
CA TRP A 134 -9.66 -0.14 -16.66
C TRP A 134 -10.89 0.77 -16.72
N LYS A 135 -10.86 1.84 -17.54
CA LYS A 135 -12.02 2.71 -17.79
C LYS A 135 -13.14 1.95 -18.50
N PHE A 136 -12.82 1.14 -19.50
CA PHE A 136 -13.79 0.30 -20.20
C PHE A 136 -14.47 -0.69 -19.25
N ILE A 137 -13.68 -1.43 -18.45
CA ILE A 137 -14.21 -2.42 -17.49
C ILE A 137 -15.13 -1.74 -16.45
N ARG A 138 -14.76 -0.55 -15.94
CA ARG A 138 -15.58 0.17 -14.95
C ARG A 138 -16.81 0.84 -15.55
N LYS A 139 -16.73 1.27 -16.81
CA LYS A 139 -17.68 2.19 -17.43
C LYS A 139 -17.92 1.85 -18.90
N GLN A 140 -18.28 0.61 -19.20
CA GLN A 140 -18.36 0.14 -20.59
C GLN A 140 -19.27 1.04 -21.46
N PHE A 141 -20.42 1.46 -20.93
CA PHE A 141 -21.37 2.32 -21.65
C PHE A 141 -21.04 3.83 -21.63
N GLN A 142 -20.04 4.25 -20.84
CA GLN A 142 -19.57 5.65 -20.78
C GLN A 142 -18.17 5.82 -21.40
N CYS A 143 -17.58 4.76 -21.95
CA CYS A 143 -16.30 4.82 -22.64
C CYS A 143 -16.45 5.47 -24.02
N GLU A 144 -15.44 6.18 -24.49
CA GLU A 144 -15.43 6.70 -25.86
C GLU A 144 -15.08 5.58 -26.83
N VAL A 145 -15.58 5.63 -28.07
CA VAL A 145 -15.26 4.61 -29.09
C VAL A 145 -13.76 4.57 -29.37
N THR A 146 -13.08 5.72 -29.25
CA THR A 146 -11.63 5.86 -29.38
C THR A 146 -10.83 5.27 -28.20
N ASP A 147 -11.51 4.76 -27.17
CA ASP A 147 -10.88 4.10 -26.02
C ASP A 147 -10.71 2.59 -26.24
N VAL A 148 -11.34 2.00 -27.26
CA VAL A 148 -11.21 0.58 -27.65
C VAL A 148 -10.36 0.40 -28.91
N LEU A 149 -9.92 -0.82 -29.16
CA LEU A 149 -9.14 -1.20 -30.36
C LEU A 149 -9.96 -0.91 -31.63
N ASP A 150 -9.31 -0.42 -32.68
CA ASP A 150 -9.96 -0.01 -33.93
C ASP A 150 -10.78 -1.16 -34.54
N GLU A 151 -10.30 -2.40 -34.40
CA GLU A 151 -10.94 -3.60 -34.94
C GLU A 151 -12.30 -3.93 -34.29
N VAL A 152 -12.57 -3.42 -33.08
CA VAL A 152 -13.81 -3.69 -32.32
C VAL A 152 -14.70 -2.46 -32.16
N GLN A 153 -14.38 -1.33 -32.81
CA GLN A 153 -15.11 -0.08 -32.63
C GLN A 153 -16.57 -0.15 -33.11
N GLU A 154 -16.83 -0.85 -34.22
CA GLU A 154 -18.19 -1.03 -34.75
C GLU A 154 -19.04 -1.91 -33.83
N GLU A 155 -18.51 -3.05 -33.39
CA GLU A 155 -19.16 -3.94 -32.42
C GLU A 155 -19.39 -3.24 -31.08
N PHE A 156 -18.44 -2.41 -30.64
CA PHE A 156 -18.59 -1.61 -29.43
C PHE A 156 -19.68 -0.54 -29.56
N LEU A 157 -19.86 0.05 -30.74
CA LEU A 157 -20.97 0.98 -31.00
C LEU A 157 -22.32 0.28 -30.87
N GLU A 158 -22.45 -0.92 -31.44
CA GLU A 158 -23.67 -1.74 -31.28
C GLU A 158 -23.96 -2.04 -29.81
N LEU A 159 -22.93 -2.44 -29.04
CA LEU A 159 -23.06 -2.67 -27.60
C LEU A 159 -23.43 -1.37 -26.86
N LYS A 160 -22.78 -0.24 -27.15
CA LYS A 160 -22.96 1.05 -26.45
C LYS A 160 -24.38 1.59 -26.60
N PHE A 161 -25.04 1.33 -27.72
CA PHE A 161 -26.42 1.76 -28.02
C PHE A 161 -27.47 0.67 -27.77
N ASN A 162 -27.08 -0.50 -27.24
CA ASN A 162 -28.01 -1.55 -26.82
C ASN A 162 -28.71 -1.16 -25.50
N SER A 163 -29.92 -0.60 -25.62
CA SER A 163 -30.72 -0.15 -24.47
C SER A 163 -31.02 -1.27 -23.46
N PRO A 164 -31.47 -2.48 -23.86
CA PRO A 164 -31.65 -3.59 -22.93
C PRO A 164 -30.38 -3.94 -22.13
N ALA A 165 -29.25 -4.12 -22.81
CA ALA A 165 -27.99 -4.46 -22.15
C ALA A 165 -27.53 -3.36 -21.19
N LYS A 166 -27.85 -2.09 -21.48
CA LYS A 166 -27.53 -0.94 -20.63
C LYS A 166 -28.42 -0.85 -19.39
N GLU A 167 -29.67 -1.29 -19.47
CA GLU A 167 -30.58 -1.37 -18.33
C GLU A 167 -30.16 -2.52 -17.41
N ASP A 168 -29.91 -3.72 -17.96
CA ASP A 168 -29.42 -4.88 -17.22
C ASP A 168 -28.11 -4.56 -16.47
N PHE A 169 -27.18 -3.84 -17.13
CA PHE A 169 -25.91 -3.44 -16.51
C PHE A 169 -26.06 -2.41 -15.39
N LYS A 170 -27.10 -1.57 -15.40
CA LYS A 170 -27.37 -0.61 -14.31
C LYS A 170 -27.99 -1.29 -13.09
N GLU A 171 -28.70 -2.38 -13.30
CA GLU A 171 -29.29 -3.18 -12.23
C GLU A 171 -28.27 -4.13 -11.58
N LEU A 172 -27.18 -4.43 -12.27
CA LEU A 172 -26.03 -5.13 -11.71
C LEU A 172 -25.21 -4.18 -10.84
N ASP A 173 -25.12 -4.49 -9.55
CA ASP A 173 -24.17 -3.81 -8.69
C ASP A 173 -22.74 -4.13 -9.18
N LEU A 174 -21.83 -3.17 -9.09
CA LEU A 174 -20.40 -3.44 -9.31
C LEU A 174 -19.89 -4.48 -8.28
N GLU A 175 -20.63 -4.68 -7.18
CA GLU A 175 -20.49 -5.76 -6.21
C GLU A 175 -20.96 -7.14 -6.69
N THR A 176 -21.61 -7.28 -7.85
CA THR A 176 -22.06 -8.59 -8.41
C THR A 176 -21.17 -9.18 -9.54
N PHE A 177 -20.31 -8.38 -10.19
CA PHE A 177 -19.31 -8.80 -11.20
C PHE A 177 -17.98 -9.39 -10.73
#